data_AF-A0A927LNW8-F1
#
_entry.id   AF-A0A927LNW8-F1
#
_cell.length_a   1.000
_cell.length_b   1.000
_cell.length_c   1.000
_cell.angle_alpha   90.00
_cell.angle_beta   90.00
_cell.angle_gamma   90.00
#
_symmetry.space_group_name_H-M   'P 1'
#
loop_
_entity.id
_entity.type
_entity.pdbx_description
1 polymer ?
#
loop_
_entity_poly.entity_id
_entity_poly.type
_entity_poly.pdbx_seq_one_letter_code
_entity_poly.pdbx_strand_id
1 'polypeptide(L)'
;MSRFLSLAKTQMKCIALTSLLLAGLSPFSAVQVQAASPMVVDSMDGPVTQNEINSFKAYILDLQPVVWPNTDSMQNEYAQGKSGESIKAMGLMYEMTGDTAILDRLIYFCNVLLSQRNDILPAPYGQRTVWTNTVAPVWPGNSSGTASADSANGDPVGHLANCARLILKTPSIWNTTVPDGDPYGYGATYKQRATKFLAEADYVLNQFIFPKLLNLSNGNKYYFSSQSPYMTNGAMPWNQQMMISYGLQNVAMAHELLGDNPSLVSQYDSIIQANVNWYFANNSAKQVYTTSLGNTAYNWGYNPTLLSGEDNSHGSLDVAGFYRQFLSGRYGITAAQLKPIANMYADVMMRGPNDFAGKVDGTDGSGNSAPTTYARSGYLFLTVLRPDMYYALANADLSRSGTSMDIFSRLMWAKNKRYQNGGNLASGKTYSASSSWSSSYDAGKAFDGNVSSRWSASSGSTSNQWISVDFGSTKSFNQVFIKESTYTRITSYKLQSSNDGTTFTDIAGTSGTSIGAGKTIDFNTVNARYVRLYITSASQEPTVNEIEVYKMN
;
A
#
# COMPACT_ATOMS: atom_id res chain seq x y z
N MET A 1 -22.36 -16.61 47.56
CA MET A 1 -22.20 -17.24 48.89
C MET A 1 -20.81 -17.89 48.96
N SER A 2 -19.99 -17.43 49.92
CA SER A 2 -18.75 -18.01 50.53
C SER A 2 -17.80 -18.90 49.69
N ARG A 3 -16.58 -18.48 49.33
CA ARG A 3 -15.30 -18.40 50.11
C ARG A 3 -14.71 -19.75 50.58
N PHE A 4 -13.43 -20.00 50.25
CA PHE A 4 -12.26 -20.43 51.10
C PHE A 4 -11.13 -20.96 50.17
N LEU A 5 -10.05 -20.21 49.87
CA LEU A 5 -8.69 -20.16 50.50
C LEU A 5 -7.88 -21.49 50.37
N SER A 6 -6.82 -21.59 49.54
CA SER A 6 -5.41 -21.13 49.68
C SER A 6 -4.47 -22.11 50.39
N LEU A 7 -3.35 -22.52 49.74
CA LEU A 7 -1.98 -22.77 50.27
C LEU A 7 -1.15 -23.48 49.14
N ALA A 8 -0.17 -22.87 48.46
CA ALA A 8 1.21 -22.51 48.82
C ALA A 8 2.28 -23.59 48.50
N LYS A 9 3.12 -23.26 47.49
CA LYS A 9 4.59 -23.50 47.29
C LYS A 9 5.26 -24.77 47.83
N THR A 10 6.15 -25.41 47.05
CA THR A 10 7.62 -25.56 47.30
C THR A 10 8.34 -26.28 46.12
N GLN A 11 9.63 -26.01 46.01
CA GLN A 11 10.62 -26.19 44.94
C GLN A 11 11.19 -27.60 44.67
N MET A 12 11.55 -27.86 43.41
CA MET A 12 12.91 -28.14 42.86
C MET A 12 13.86 -29.11 43.61
N LYS A 13 14.23 -30.26 43.00
CA LYS A 13 15.60 -30.64 42.50
C LYS A 13 15.87 -32.17 42.43
N CYS A 14 16.35 -32.58 41.25
CA CYS A 14 17.43 -33.53 40.91
C CYS A 14 17.55 -34.92 41.57
N ILE A 15 17.51 -35.98 40.74
CA ILE A 15 18.40 -37.16 40.82
C ILE A 15 18.78 -37.58 39.39
N ALA A 16 20.06 -37.90 39.17
CA ALA A 16 20.66 -38.37 37.93
C ALA A 16 21.21 -39.80 38.08
N LEU A 17 21.48 -40.45 36.92
CA LEU A 17 22.15 -41.76 36.64
C LEU A 17 21.27 -43.02 36.87
N THR A 18 21.21 -44.05 35.99
CA THR A 18 22.20 -44.58 35.03
C THR A 18 21.55 -45.52 33.98
N SER A 19 21.96 -45.38 32.71
CA SER A 19 22.18 -46.39 31.64
C SER A 19 21.21 -47.59 31.42
N LEU A 20 20.66 -47.72 30.20
CA LEU A 20 20.95 -48.86 29.30
C LEU A 20 20.47 -48.61 27.85
N LEU A 21 21.25 -49.14 26.91
CA LEU A 21 21.12 -49.08 25.44
C LEU A 21 19.73 -49.50 24.90
N LEU A 22 19.23 -48.76 23.91
CA LEU A 22 18.61 -49.36 22.72
C LEU A 22 18.92 -48.49 21.51
N ALA A 23 19.71 -49.07 20.61
CA ALA A 23 19.99 -48.55 19.29
C ALA A 23 18.77 -48.67 18.38
N GLY A 24 18.62 -47.72 17.46
CA GLY A 24 17.91 -47.95 16.21
C GLY A 24 16.51 -47.36 16.09
N LEU A 25 16.36 -46.05 16.22
CA LEU A 25 15.34 -45.29 15.47
C LEU A 25 15.96 -43.95 15.06
N SER A 26 16.13 -43.76 13.77
CA SER A 26 16.45 -42.48 13.14
C SER A 26 15.52 -41.40 13.70
N PRO A 27 16.03 -40.27 14.23
CA PRO A 27 15.14 -39.17 14.52
C PRO A 27 14.62 -38.68 13.18
N PHE A 28 13.29 -38.70 13.01
CA PHE A 28 12.66 -37.68 12.20
C PHE A 28 13.26 -36.36 12.68
N SER A 29 14.18 -35.81 11.89
CA SER A 29 14.69 -34.48 12.13
C SER A 29 13.48 -33.60 11.96
N ALA A 30 12.86 -33.19 13.07
CA ALA A 30 11.95 -32.08 13.05
C ALA A 30 12.73 -30.96 12.37
N VAL A 31 12.38 -30.66 11.13
CA VAL A 31 12.88 -29.48 10.45
C VAL A 31 12.45 -28.35 11.37
N GLN A 32 13.39 -27.82 12.16
CA GLN A 32 13.19 -26.53 12.78
C GLN A 32 13.01 -25.59 11.60
N VAL A 33 11.75 -25.23 11.33
CA VAL A 33 11.41 -24.16 10.39
C VAL A 33 12.07 -22.92 10.98
N GLN A 34 13.26 -22.61 10.49
CA GLN A 34 13.91 -21.36 10.81
C GLN A 34 12.99 -20.28 10.27
N ALA A 35 12.46 -19.43 11.14
CA ALA A 35 11.62 -18.32 10.71
C ALA A 35 12.39 -17.52 9.66
N ALA A 36 11.75 -17.22 8.53
CA ALA A 36 12.35 -16.39 7.48
C ALA A 36 12.90 -15.12 8.12
N SER A 37 14.14 -14.75 7.77
CA SER A 37 14.73 -13.52 8.31
C SER A 37 13.86 -12.33 7.93
N PRO A 38 13.53 -11.43 8.87
CA PRO A 38 12.62 -10.33 8.58
C PRO A 38 13.18 -9.44 7.47
N MET A 39 12.28 -8.90 6.65
CA MET A 39 12.64 -7.86 5.68
C MET A 39 13.11 -6.60 6.42
N VAL A 40 14.05 -5.87 5.84
CA VAL A 40 14.71 -4.73 6.49
C VAL A 40 14.40 -3.45 5.73
N VAL A 41 14.08 -2.39 6.47
CA VAL A 41 13.98 -1.01 5.97
C VAL A 41 15.20 -0.25 6.49
N ASP A 42 16.11 0.14 5.60
CA ASP A 42 17.35 0.82 6.01
C ASP A 42 17.09 2.28 6.38
N SER A 43 16.21 2.92 5.61
CA SER A 43 15.83 4.32 5.77
C SER A 43 14.45 4.57 5.16
N MET A 44 13.73 5.56 5.71
CA MET A 44 12.48 6.07 5.13
C MET A 44 12.72 7.00 3.94
N ASP A 45 13.96 7.37 3.65
CA ASP A 45 14.30 8.30 2.57
C ASP A 45 15.25 7.69 1.53
N GLY A 46 15.23 8.26 0.33
CA GLY A 46 16.11 7.87 -0.77
C GLY A 46 15.54 6.74 -1.65
N PRO A 47 16.36 6.17 -2.55
CA PRO A 47 15.95 5.03 -3.36
C PRO A 47 15.84 3.75 -2.51
N VAL A 48 15.25 2.69 -3.09
CA VAL A 48 15.32 1.34 -2.51
C VAL A 48 16.79 0.90 -2.51
N THR A 49 17.32 0.49 -1.36
CA THR A 49 18.73 0.10 -1.19
C THR A 49 18.97 -1.35 -1.60
N GLN A 50 20.22 -1.71 -1.85
CA GLN A 50 20.57 -3.11 -2.14
C GLN A 50 20.33 -4.04 -0.94
N ASN A 51 20.48 -3.56 0.29
CA ASN A 51 20.21 -4.35 1.49
C ASN A 51 18.69 -4.61 1.66
N GLU A 52 17.85 -3.60 1.40
CA GLU A 52 16.39 -3.75 1.34
C GLU A 52 15.99 -4.82 0.31
N ILE A 53 16.56 -4.76 -0.90
CA ILE A 53 16.33 -5.77 -1.96
C ILE A 53 16.80 -7.16 -1.53
N ASN A 54 17.99 -7.29 -0.95
CA ASN A 54 18.53 -8.57 -0.52
C ASN A 54 17.71 -9.18 0.62
N SER A 55 17.24 -8.38 1.57
CA SER A 55 16.37 -8.84 2.66
C SER A 55 15.02 -9.33 2.13
N PHE A 56 14.43 -8.62 1.16
CA PHE A 56 13.20 -9.05 0.49
C PHE A 56 13.39 -10.37 -0.24
N LYS A 57 14.49 -10.52 -1.00
CA LYS A 57 14.83 -11.78 -1.67
C LYS A 57 14.99 -12.94 -0.68
N ALA A 58 15.73 -12.73 0.41
CA ALA A 58 15.87 -13.73 1.45
C ALA A 58 14.52 -14.16 2.04
N TYR A 59 13.63 -13.20 2.29
CA TYR A 59 12.29 -13.47 2.81
C TYR A 59 11.44 -14.31 1.85
N ILE A 60 11.41 -13.97 0.55
CA ILE A 60 10.53 -14.65 -0.43
C ILE A 60 11.01 -16.04 -0.85
N LEU A 61 12.28 -16.38 -0.66
CA LEU A 61 12.84 -17.68 -1.04
C LEU A 61 12.14 -18.83 -0.30
N ASP A 62 11.81 -18.63 0.98
CA ASP A 62 11.20 -19.68 1.82
C ASP A 62 9.66 -19.74 1.70
N LEU A 63 9.02 -18.67 1.21
CA LEU A 63 7.56 -18.58 1.16
C LEU A 63 6.93 -19.52 0.16
N GLN A 64 6.01 -20.38 0.58
CA GLN A 64 5.26 -21.24 -0.34
C GLN A 64 3.87 -20.66 -0.65
N PRO A 65 3.45 -20.58 -1.92
CA PRO A 65 2.09 -20.23 -2.30
C PRO A 65 1.12 -21.28 -1.78
N VAL A 66 -0.06 -20.84 -1.35
CA VAL A 66 -1.07 -21.74 -0.78
C VAL A 66 -1.68 -22.62 -1.89
N VAL A 67 -1.89 -23.89 -1.54
CA VAL A 67 -2.56 -24.92 -2.36
C VAL A 67 -3.63 -25.61 -1.51
N TRP A 68 -4.58 -26.28 -2.14
CA TRP A 68 -5.52 -27.13 -1.37
C TRP A 68 -4.79 -28.30 -0.68
N PRO A 69 -5.22 -28.74 0.51
CA PRO A 69 -6.33 -28.23 1.33
C PRO A 69 -5.92 -27.15 2.36
N ASN A 70 -4.81 -26.44 2.16
CA ASN A 70 -4.23 -25.55 3.17
C ASN A 70 -4.94 -24.18 3.29
N THR A 71 -6.14 -24.06 2.72
CA THR A 71 -7.05 -22.93 2.86
C THR A 71 -8.47 -23.45 2.75
N ASP A 72 -9.44 -22.74 3.31
CA ASP A 72 -10.86 -22.99 3.09
C ASP A 72 -11.40 -22.23 1.87
N SER A 73 -10.63 -21.28 1.34
CA SER A 73 -11.06 -20.37 0.29
C SER A 73 -9.90 -19.98 -0.61
N MET A 74 -9.77 -20.65 -1.76
CA MET A 74 -8.75 -20.33 -2.75
C MET A 74 -8.99 -18.95 -3.38
N GLN A 75 -10.26 -18.58 -3.58
CA GLN A 75 -10.64 -17.28 -4.11
C GLN A 75 -10.14 -16.13 -3.22
N ASN A 76 -10.33 -16.23 -1.89
CA ASN A 76 -9.94 -15.17 -0.97
C ASN A 76 -8.42 -15.14 -0.79
N GLU A 77 -7.78 -16.32 -0.72
CA GLU A 77 -6.34 -16.46 -0.54
C GLU A 77 -5.53 -15.82 -1.68
N TYR A 78 -6.00 -15.97 -2.92
CA TYR A 78 -5.39 -15.36 -4.09
C TYR A 78 -6.05 -14.05 -4.54
N ALA A 79 -6.98 -13.51 -3.76
CA ALA A 79 -7.42 -12.13 -3.91
C ALA A 79 -6.67 -11.22 -2.94
N GLN A 80 -7.06 -11.27 -1.66
CA GLN A 80 -6.52 -10.41 -0.60
C GLN A 80 -5.81 -11.19 0.52
N GLY A 81 -5.67 -12.50 0.36
CA GLY A 81 -4.90 -13.35 1.28
C GLY A 81 -3.39 -13.26 1.06
N LYS A 82 -2.65 -14.12 1.78
CA LYS A 82 -1.18 -14.01 1.84
C LYS A 82 -0.54 -14.25 0.48
N SER A 83 -1.02 -15.23 -0.28
CA SER A 83 -0.47 -15.58 -1.60
C SER A 83 -0.74 -14.50 -2.63
N GLY A 84 -1.97 -13.98 -2.70
CA GLY A 84 -2.31 -12.87 -3.60
C GLY A 84 -1.54 -11.59 -3.31
N GLU A 85 -1.41 -11.21 -2.03
CA GLU A 85 -0.62 -10.05 -1.62
C GLU A 85 0.89 -10.26 -1.84
N SER A 86 1.41 -11.48 -1.67
CA SER A 86 2.80 -11.80 -1.99
C SER A 86 3.10 -11.61 -3.48
N ILE A 87 2.17 -12.03 -4.36
CA ILE A 87 2.27 -11.82 -5.82
C ILE A 87 2.31 -10.33 -6.15
N LYS A 88 1.39 -9.53 -5.59
CA LYS A 88 1.37 -8.06 -5.77
C LYS A 88 2.68 -7.43 -5.31
N ALA A 89 3.17 -7.83 -4.14
CA ALA A 89 4.40 -7.31 -3.54
C ALA A 89 5.64 -7.64 -4.37
N MET A 90 5.80 -8.88 -4.84
CA MET A 90 6.90 -9.25 -5.74
C MET A 90 6.83 -8.50 -7.07
N GLY A 91 5.64 -8.33 -7.64
CA GLY A 91 5.45 -7.52 -8.85
C GLY A 91 5.90 -6.07 -8.65
N LEU A 92 5.50 -5.45 -7.54
CA LEU A 92 5.87 -4.07 -7.22
C LEU A 92 7.37 -3.91 -6.98
N MET A 93 7.99 -4.86 -6.26
CA MET A 93 9.44 -4.87 -6.04
C MET A 93 10.22 -5.08 -7.34
N TYR A 94 9.76 -5.97 -8.24
CA TYR A 94 10.38 -6.13 -9.55
C TYR A 94 10.28 -4.86 -10.39
N GLU A 95 9.13 -4.19 -10.42
CA GLU A 95 8.97 -2.92 -11.15
C GLU A 95 9.95 -1.83 -10.67
N MET A 96 10.30 -1.82 -9.39
CA MET A 96 11.24 -0.85 -8.84
C MET A 96 12.71 -1.20 -9.07
N THR A 97 13.03 -2.50 -9.16
CA THR A 97 14.42 -2.98 -9.03
C THR A 97 14.96 -3.62 -10.30
N GLY A 98 14.09 -4.19 -11.14
CA GLY A 98 14.48 -5.04 -12.27
C GLY A 98 15.17 -6.35 -11.86
N ASP A 99 15.14 -6.74 -10.57
CA ASP A 99 15.84 -7.91 -10.07
C ASP A 99 15.11 -9.20 -10.50
N THR A 100 15.73 -9.96 -11.41
CA THR A 100 15.11 -11.13 -12.03
C THR A 100 14.85 -12.26 -11.04
N ALA A 101 15.59 -12.37 -9.93
CA ALA A 101 15.31 -13.39 -8.93
C ALA A 101 13.95 -13.17 -8.24
N ILE A 102 13.51 -11.91 -8.12
CA ILE A 102 12.16 -11.57 -7.64
C ILE A 102 11.11 -11.97 -8.69
N LEU A 103 11.39 -11.71 -9.97
CA LEU A 103 10.52 -12.11 -11.08
C LEU A 103 10.36 -13.63 -11.15
N ASP A 104 11.43 -14.40 -10.93
CA ASP A 104 11.40 -15.85 -10.96
C ASP A 104 10.50 -16.42 -9.84
N ARG A 105 10.57 -15.83 -8.64
CA ARG A 105 9.67 -16.19 -7.54
C ARG A 105 8.22 -15.82 -7.84
N LEU A 106 8.00 -14.66 -8.46
CA LEU A 106 6.67 -14.26 -8.94
C LEU A 106 6.11 -15.27 -9.96
N ILE A 107 6.91 -15.71 -10.93
CA ILE A 107 6.52 -16.72 -11.93
C ILE A 107 6.13 -18.03 -11.23
N TYR A 108 6.93 -18.48 -10.25
CA TYR A 108 6.59 -19.67 -9.47
C TYR A 108 5.23 -19.56 -8.77
N PHE A 109 4.94 -18.43 -8.11
CA PHE A 109 3.63 -18.22 -7.50
C PHE A 109 2.49 -18.22 -8.52
N CYS A 110 2.69 -17.61 -9.69
CA CYS A 110 1.70 -17.61 -10.77
C CYS A 110 1.49 -19.01 -11.39
N ASN A 111 2.54 -19.83 -11.49
CA ASN A 111 2.42 -21.22 -11.90
C ASN A 111 1.54 -22.01 -10.93
N VAL A 112 1.82 -21.89 -9.63
CA VAL A 112 1.04 -22.59 -8.60
C VAL A 112 -0.40 -22.08 -8.61
N LEU A 113 -0.62 -20.77 -8.63
CA LEU A 113 -1.95 -20.17 -8.77
C LEU A 113 -2.73 -20.80 -9.93
N LEU A 114 -2.17 -20.84 -11.14
CA LEU A 114 -2.84 -21.40 -12.32
C LEU A 114 -3.16 -22.89 -12.12
N SER A 115 -2.26 -23.66 -11.52
CA SER A 115 -2.48 -25.08 -11.25
C SER A 115 -3.65 -25.34 -10.29
N GLN A 116 -4.04 -24.36 -9.47
CA GLN A 116 -5.15 -24.46 -8.52
C GLN A 116 -6.51 -24.07 -9.12
N ARG A 117 -6.58 -23.72 -10.40
CA ARG A 117 -7.84 -23.35 -11.06
C ARG A 117 -8.75 -24.57 -11.19
N ASN A 118 -10.04 -24.40 -10.92
CA ASN A 118 -11.02 -25.47 -10.74
C ASN A 118 -11.14 -26.42 -11.93
N ASP A 119 -11.06 -25.92 -13.15
CA ASP A 119 -11.10 -26.69 -14.40
C ASP A 119 -9.80 -27.46 -14.70
N ILE A 120 -8.69 -27.08 -14.07
CA ILE A 120 -7.37 -27.73 -14.22
C ILE A 120 -7.14 -28.74 -13.10
N LEU A 121 -7.42 -28.33 -11.86
CA LEU A 121 -7.12 -29.09 -10.67
C LEU A 121 -7.97 -30.38 -10.62
N PRO A 122 -7.39 -31.54 -10.27
CA PRO A 122 -8.17 -32.76 -10.08
C PRO A 122 -9.15 -32.69 -8.90
N ALA A 123 -10.12 -33.60 -8.90
CA ALA A 123 -10.95 -33.87 -7.73
C ALA A 123 -10.09 -34.30 -6.51
N PRO A 124 -10.52 -34.03 -5.26
CA PRO A 124 -11.85 -33.50 -4.90
C PRO A 124 -11.95 -31.97 -4.90
N TYR A 125 -10.84 -31.25 -4.97
CA TYR A 125 -10.84 -29.80 -4.80
C TYR A 125 -11.13 -29.02 -6.09
N GLY A 126 -10.73 -29.57 -7.24
CA GLY A 126 -11.15 -29.11 -8.56
C GLY A 126 -12.20 -30.01 -9.19
N GLN A 127 -12.53 -29.73 -10.45
CA GLN A 127 -13.61 -30.36 -11.23
C GLN A 127 -15.00 -30.23 -10.58
N ARG A 128 -15.22 -29.21 -9.74
CA ARG A 128 -16.50 -28.97 -9.07
C ARG A 128 -17.36 -28.02 -9.90
N THR A 129 -18.66 -28.29 -9.96
CA THR A 129 -19.60 -27.39 -10.63
C THR A 129 -19.78 -26.10 -9.82
N VAL A 130 -19.86 -24.96 -10.49
CA VAL A 130 -20.25 -23.68 -9.87
C VAL A 130 -21.76 -23.47 -9.98
N TRP A 131 -22.27 -22.35 -9.46
CA TRP A 131 -23.70 -21.99 -9.48
C TRP A 131 -24.31 -21.84 -10.89
N THR A 132 -23.50 -21.87 -11.96
CA THR A 132 -23.96 -21.97 -13.35
C THR A 132 -24.17 -23.41 -13.83
N ASN A 133 -24.02 -24.40 -12.95
CA ASN A 133 -24.06 -25.85 -13.24
C ASN A 133 -22.99 -26.31 -14.26
N THR A 134 -21.87 -25.61 -14.33
CA THR A 134 -20.72 -25.97 -15.18
C THR A 134 -19.44 -26.02 -14.35
N VAL A 135 -18.43 -26.77 -14.80
CA VAL A 135 -17.07 -26.66 -14.27
C VAL A 135 -16.44 -25.42 -14.91
N ALA A 136 -16.41 -24.32 -14.17
CA ALA A 136 -15.89 -23.04 -14.66
C ALA A 136 -14.40 -22.84 -14.31
N PRO A 137 -13.65 -22.05 -15.11
CA PRO A 137 -12.24 -21.74 -14.86
C PRO A 137 -12.09 -20.67 -13.78
N VAL A 138 -12.35 -21.06 -12.54
CA VAL A 138 -12.35 -20.17 -11.36
C VAL A 138 -11.49 -20.75 -10.25
N TRP A 139 -11.17 -19.95 -9.24
CA TRP A 139 -10.58 -20.38 -7.99
C TRP A 139 -11.68 -20.45 -6.94
N PRO A 140 -12.08 -21.65 -6.46
CA PRO A 140 -13.25 -21.75 -5.60
C PRO A 140 -13.09 -21.10 -4.24
N GLY A 141 -14.15 -20.47 -3.76
CA GLY A 141 -14.19 -19.85 -2.43
C GLY A 141 -14.45 -20.77 -1.26
N ASN A 142 -14.64 -22.06 -1.52
CA ASN A 142 -14.99 -23.10 -0.56
C ASN A 142 -14.30 -24.42 -0.94
N SER A 143 -14.07 -25.31 0.03
CA SER A 143 -13.31 -26.57 -0.15
C SER A 143 -14.12 -27.77 -0.62
N SER A 144 -15.46 -27.73 -0.54
CA SER A 144 -16.34 -28.84 -0.92
C SER A 144 -17.68 -28.38 -1.50
N GLY A 145 -18.45 -29.31 -2.07
CA GLY A 145 -19.75 -29.04 -2.70
C GLY A 145 -19.65 -28.16 -3.95
N THR A 146 -20.74 -27.49 -4.31
CA THR A 146 -20.76 -26.52 -5.42
C THR A 146 -19.69 -25.46 -5.20
N ALA A 147 -18.78 -25.29 -6.16
CA ALA A 147 -17.71 -24.32 -6.09
C ALA A 147 -18.28 -22.88 -6.08
N SER A 148 -17.93 -22.12 -5.04
CA SER A 148 -18.20 -20.69 -4.96
C SER A 148 -17.34 -19.94 -5.96
N ALA A 149 -17.91 -18.94 -6.62
CA ALA A 149 -17.19 -18.10 -7.56
C ALA A 149 -17.83 -16.70 -7.60
N ASP A 150 -17.04 -15.68 -7.27
CA ASP A 150 -17.45 -14.27 -7.26
C ASP A 150 -16.36 -13.37 -7.87
N SER A 151 -16.46 -12.06 -7.64
CA SER A 151 -15.53 -11.04 -8.14
C SER A 151 -14.09 -11.18 -7.63
N ALA A 152 -13.85 -11.95 -6.55
CA ALA A 152 -12.51 -12.24 -6.07
C ALA A 152 -11.66 -12.93 -7.14
N ASN A 153 -12.29 -13.65 -8.08
CA ASN A 153 -11.63 -14.25 -9.24
C ASN A 153 -10.97 -13.22 -10.18
N GLY A 154 -11.30 -11.93 -10.08
CA GLY A 154 -10.61 -10.87 -10.82
C GLY A 154 -9.14 -10.71 -10.44
N ASP A 155 -8.79 -10.91 -9.16
CA ASP A 155 -7.40 -10.75 -8.71
C ASP A 155 -6.48 -11.87 -9.23
N PRO A 156 -6.85 -13.17 -9.18
CA PRO A 156 -6.13 -14.23 -9.87
C PRO A 156 -5.88 -13.97 -11.35
N VAL A 157 -6.87 -13.45 -12.09
CA VAL A 157 -6.70 -13.03 -13.49
C VAL A 157 -5.64 -11.92 -13.58
N GLY A 158 -5.75 -10.90 -12.72
CA GLY A 158 -4.80 -9.81 -12.66
C GLY A 158 -3.39 -10.25 -12.27
N HIS A 159 -3.23 -11.26 -11.41
CA HIS A 159 -1.95 -11.84 -11.04
C HIS A 159 -1.23 -12.47 -12.24
N LEU A 160 -1.93 -13.34 -12.97
CA LEU A 160 -1.40 -13.98 -14.17
C LEU A 160 -1.04 -12.94 -15.24
N ALA A 161 -1.96 -12.01 -15.52
CA ALA A 161 -1.76 -10.97 -16.51
C ALA A 161 -0.66 -9.97 -16.12
N ASN A 162 -0.53 -9.64 -14.83
CA ASN A 162 0.54 -8.77 -14.33
C ASN A 162 1.90 -9.45 -14.47
N CYS A 163 2.02 -10.74 -14.13
CA CYS A 163 3.25 -11.50 -14.36
C CYS A 163 3.63 -11.51 -15.84
N ALA A 164 2.66 -11.78 -16.74
CA ALA A 164 2.87 -11.72 -18.18
C ALA A 164 3.34 -10.31 -18.62
N ARG A 165 2.64 -9.25 -18.20
CA ARG A 165 2.99 -7.85 -18.49
C ARG A 165 4.43 -7.52 -18.08
N LEU A 166 4.86 -7.94 -16.89
CA LEU A 166 6.21 -7.65 -16.37
C LEU A 166 7.31 -8.32 -17.19
N ILE A 167 7.08 -9.56 -17.62
CA ILE A 167 7.96 -10.27 -18.56
C ILE A 167 7.99 -9.54 -19.92
N LEU A 168 6.82 -9.22 -20.46
CA LEU A 168 6.68 -8.59 -21.78
C LEU A 168 7.29 -7.19 -21.84
N LYS A 169 7.32 -6.46 -20.72
CA LYS A 169 8.05 -5.20 -20.60
C LYS A 169 9.57 -5.33 -20.69
N THR A 170 10.11 -6.55 -20.64
CA THR A 170 11.55 -6.82 -20.59
C THR A 170 11.99 -7.71 -21.77
N PRO A 171 12.02 -7.21 -23.03
CA PRO A 171 12.32 -8.03 -24.20
C PRO A 171 13.66 -8.78 -24.16
N SER A 172 14.63 -8.27 -23.41
CA SER A 172 15.96 -8.87 -23.26
C SER A 172 15.95 -10.26 -22.63
N ILE A 173 14.92 -10.63 -21.86
CA ILE A 173 14.83 -11.96 -21.22
C ILE A 173 13.91 -12.94 -21.94
N TRP A 174 13.21 -12.51 -22.99
CA TRP A 174 12.13 -13.28 -23.63
C TRP A 174 12.51 -14.70 -24.06
N ASN A 175 13.72 -14.85 -24.62
CA ASN A 175 14.21 -16.11 -25.17
C ASN A 175 15.06 -16.91 -24.17
N THR A 176 15.23 -16.39 -22.96
CA THR A 176 15.93 -17.10 -21.89
C THR A 176 15.01 -18.15 -21.28
N THR A 177 15.59 -19.30 -20.92
CA THR A 177 14.88 -20.37 -20.22
C THR A 177 14.49 -19.90 -18.81
N VAL A 178 13.25 -20.17 -18.40
CA VAL A 178 12.84 -19.90 -17.01
C VAL A 178 13.56 -20.88 -16.07
N PRO A 179 14.07 -20.43 -14.89
CA PRO A 179 14.88 -21.28 -14.03
C PRO A 179 14.14 -22.46 -13.39
N ASP A 180 12.80 -22.47 -13.40
CA ASP A 180 11.99 -23.52 -12.76
C ASP A 180 11.97 -24.85 -13.51
N GLY A 181 12.47 -24.89 -14.76
CA GLY A 181 12.51 -26.09 -15.60
C GLY A 181 11.16 -26.49 -16.21
N ASP A 182 10.17 -25.60 -16.21
CA ASP A 182 8.82 -25.81 -16.74
C ASP A 182 8.06 -27.05 -16.25
N PRO A 183 7.89 -27.22 -14.93
CA PRO A 183 7.28 -28.43 -14.35
C PRO A 183 5.79 -28.57 -14.68
N TYR A 184 5.13 -27.49 -15.11
CA TYR A 184 3.70 -27.48 -15.44
C TYR A 184 3.43 -27.49 -16.95
N GLY A 185 4.45 -27.46 -17.79
CA GLY A 185 4.30 -27.34 -19.25
C GLY A 185 3.64 -26.02 -19.67
N TYR A 186 3.90 -24.94 -18.93
CA TYR A 186 3.37 -23.60 -19.19
C TYR A 186 4.30 -22.75 -20.07
N GLY A 187 5.44 -23.29 -20.50
CA GLY A 187 6.35 -22.66 -21.45
C GLY A 187 7.77 -22.56 -20.89
N ALA A 188 8.75 -23.08 -21.63
CA ALA A 188 10.13 -23.20 -21.20
C ALA A 188 10.92 -21.87 -21.22
N THR A 189 10.47 -20.87 -21.97
CA THR A 189 11.07 -19.52 -21.96
C THR A 189 10.18 -18.50 -21.27
N TYR A 190 10.76 -17.37 -20.84
CA TYR A 190 9.98 -16.28 -20.25
C TYR A 190 8.83 -15.82 -21.16
N LYS A 191 9.08 -15.64 -22.46
CA LYS A 191 8.02 -15.22 -23.38
C LYS A 191 6.92 -16.28 -23.51
N GLN A 192 7.27 -17.56 -23.63
CA GLN A 192 6.28 -18.63 -23.68
C GLN A 192 5.43 -18.66 -22.42
N ARG A 193 6.05 -18.49 -21.24
CA ARG A 193 5.37 -18.40 -19.95
C ARG A 193 4.40 -17.21 -19.89
N ALA A 194 4.86 -16.03 -20.32
CA ALA A 194 4.03 -14.83 -20.37
C ALA A 194 2.81 -15.00 -21.28
N THR A 195 3.01 -15.54 -22.49
CA THR A 195 1.92 -15.81 -23.43
C THR A 195 0.93 -16.83 -22.87
N LYS A 196 1.41 -17.87 -22.17
CA LYS A 196 0.52 -18.84 -21.49
C LYS A 196 -0.31 -18.16 -20.41
N PHE A 197 0.30 -17.40 -19.50
CA PHE A 197 -0.45 -16.70 -18.45
C PHE A 197 -1.47 -15.71 -19.00
N LEU A 198 -1.12 -14.97 -20.06
CA LEU A 198 -2.04 -14.06 -20.72
C LEU A 198 -3.24 -14.80 -21.33
N ALA A 199 -2.99 -15.87 -22.08
CA ALA A 199 -4.06 -16.68 -22.67
C ALA A 199 -5.00 -17.30 -21.62
N GLU A 200 -4.45 -17.72 -20.47
CA GLU A 200 -5.26 -18.25 -19.37
C GLU A 200 -6.06 -17.16 -18.65
N ALA A 201 -5.53 -15.94 -18.55
CA ALA A 201 -6.27 -14.78 -18.04
C ALA A 201 -7.45 -14.43 -18.96
N ASP A 202 -7.23 -14.37 -20.28
CA ASP A 202 -8.29 -14.17 -21.28
C ASP A 202 -9.36 -15.26 -21.19
N TYR A 203 -8.94 -16.51 -21.01
CA TYR A 203 -9.86 -17.63 -20.91
C TYR A 203 -10.84 -17.46 -19.75
N VAL A 204 -10.37 -17.08 -18.56
CA VAL A 204 -11.24 -16.83 -17.40
C VAL A 204 -12.21 -15.65 -17.67
N LEU A 205 -11.71 -14.56 -18.26
CA LEU A 205 -12.53 -13.40 -18.60
C LEU A 205 -13.67 -13.78 -19.55
N ASN A 206 -13.34 -14.52 -20.60
CA ASN A 206 -14.27 -14.88 -21.68
C ASN A 206 -15.23 -16.01 -21.31
N GLN A 207 -14.82 -16.96 -20.47
CA GLN A 207 -15.67 -18.11 -20.12
C GLN A 207 -16.54 -17.87 -18.89
N PHE A 208 -16.12 -16.98 -17.98
CA PHE A 208 -16.82 -16.79 -16.70
C PHE A 208 -17.14 -15.33 -16.39
N ILE A 209 -16.12 -14.45 -16.30
CA ILE A 209 -16.33 -13.10 -15.75
C ILE A 209 -17.33 -12.30 -16.60
N PHE A 210 -17.11 -12.17 -17.91
CA PHE A 210 -18.04 -11.44 -18.77
C PHE A 210 -19.40 -12.12 -18.96
N PRO A 211 -19.50 -13.41 -19.33
CA PRO A 211 -20.79 -14.01 -19.65
C PRO A 211 -21.62 -14.42 -18.44
N LYS A 212 -21.01 -14.64 -17.27
CA LYS A 212 -21.68 -15.19 -16.09
C LYS A 212 -21.72 -14.23 -14.93
N LEU A 213 -20.63 -13.52 -14.62
CA LEU A 213 -20.57 -12.68 -13.42
C LEU A 213 -21.07 -11.25 -13.68
N LEU A 214 -20.72 -10.66 -14.81
CA LEU A 214 -20.99 -9.24 -15.09
C LEU A 214 -22.23 -9.03 -15.96
N ASN A 215 -22.86 -7.88 -15.78
CA ASN A 215 -23.79 -7.26 -16.71
C ASN A 215 -23.27 -5.86 -17.04
N LEU A 216 -22.89 -5.65 -18.30
CA LEU A 216 -22.29 -4.40 -18.79
C LEU A 216 -23.25 -3.57 -19.65
N SER A 217 -24.53 -3.97 -19.75
CA SER A 217 -25.50 -3.33 -20.64
C SER A 217 -25.82 -1.88 -20.28
N ASN A 218 -25.56 -1.46 -19.03
CA ASN A 218 -25.72 -0.09 -18.57
C ASN A 218 -24.45 0.76 -18.84
N GLY A 219 -24.08 0.91 -20.11
CA GLY A 219 -22.96 1.74 -20.53
C GLY A 219 -21.62 1.28 -19.95
N ASN A 220 -21.35 -0.03 -19.96
CA ASN A 220 -20.14 -0.68 -19.45
C ASN A 220 -19.89 -0.56 -17.94
N LYS A 221 -20.86 -0.06 -17.17
CA LYS A 221 -20.76 -0.04 -15.71
C LYS A 221 -20.82 -1.45 -15.13
N TYR A 222 -20.05 -1.70 -14.07
CA TYR A 222 -20.04 -3.00 -13.40
C TYR A 222 -21.32 -3.22 -12.59
N TYR A 223 -22.21 -4.03 -13.14
CA TYR A 223 -23.32 -4.64 -12.40
C TYR A 223 -23.12 -6.14 -12.32
N PHE A 224 -23.60 -6.77 -11.26
CA PHE A 224 -23.71 -8.23 -11.23
C PHE A 224 -24.75 -8.69 -12.25
N SER A 225 -24.52 -9.84 -12.86
CA SER A 225 -25.50 -10.47 -13.74
C SER A 225 -26.73 -10.94 -12.97
N SER A 226 -27.80 -11.26 -13.72
CA SER A 226 -29.00 -11.90 -13.17
C SER A 226 -28.76 -13.32 -12.67
N GLN A 227 -27.64 -13.95 -13.04
CA GLN A 227 -27.26 -15.29 -12.57
C GLN A 227 -26.42 -15.24 -11.29
N SER A 228 -25.85 -14.08 -10.94
CA SER A 228 -25.03 -13.93 -9.74
C SER A 228 -25.84 -14.25 -8.48
N PRO A 229 -25.36 -15.16 -7.61
CA PRO A 229 -26.02 -15.47 -6.35
C PRO A 229 -25.87 -14.35 -5.31
N TYR A 230 -24.93 -13.42 -5.54
CA TYR A 230 -24.69 -12.25 -4.70
C TYR A 230 -25.10 -10.98 -5.42
N MET A 231 -25.85 -10.11 -4.73
CA MET A 231 -26.31 -8.80 -5.22
C MET A 231 -26.83 -8.85 -6.67
N THR A 232 -27.72 -9.81 -6.98
CA THR A 232 -28.25 -10.03 -8.33
C THR A 232 -28.74 -8.73 -8.98
N ASN A 233 -28.23 -8.40 -10.17
CA ASN A 233 -28.48 -7.13 -10.89
C ASN A 233 -28.05 -5.83 -10.16
N GLY A 234 -27.38 -5.93 -9.02
CA GLY A 234 -26.92 -4.80 -8.22
C GLY A 234 -25.64 -4.18 -8.76
N ALA A 235 -25.43 -2.91 -8.46
CA ALA A 235 -24.16 -2.23 -8.72
C ALA A 235 -23.04 -2.89 -7.91
N MET A 236 -21.93 -3.20 -8.57
CA MET A 236 -20.82 -3.89 -7.92
C MET A 236 -20.13 -2.98 -6.90
N PRO A 237 -19.76 -3.47 -5.70
CA PRO A 237 -18.96 -2.73 -4.73
C PRO A 237 -17.61 -2.27 -5.28
N TRP A 238 -17.11 -1.12 -4.84
CA TRP A 238 -15.90 -0.51 -5.41
C TRP A 238 -14.69 -1.45 -5.33
N ASN A 239 -14.46 -2.08 -4.17
CA ASN A 239 -13.34 -2.99 -3.96
C ASN A 239 -13.40 -4.20 -4.91
N GLN A 240 -14.62 -4.67 -5.21
CA GLN A 240 -14.86 -5.75 -6.16
C GLN A 240 -14.62 -5.31 -7.60
N GLN A 241 -15.02 -4.08 -7.96
CA GLN A 241 -14.65 -3.49 -9.24
C GLN A 241 -13.13 -3.37 -9.40
N MET A 242 -12.40 -3.08 -8.32
CA MET A 242 -10.94 -2.96 -8.35
C MET A 242 -10.24 -4.31 -8.59
N MET A 243 -10.82 -5.43 -8.14
CA MET A 243 -10.31 -6.77 -8.46
C MET A 243 -10.50 -7.12 -9.94
N ILE A 244 -11.69 -6.87 -10.49
CA ILE A 244 -11.96 -7.07 -11.92
C ILE A 244 -11.08 -6.15 -12.79
N SER A 245 -11.00 -4.88 -12.43
CA SER A 245 -10.22 -3.89 -13.19
C SER A 245 -8.71 -4.16 -13.13
N TYR A 246 -8.20 -4.76 -12.05
CA TYR A 246 -6.82 -5.23 -11.98
C TYR A 246 -6.53 -6.31 -13.03
N GLY A 247 -7.46 -7.24 -13.24
CA GLY A 247 -7.43 -8.20 -14.36
C GLY A 247 -7.41 -7.51 -15.72
N LEU A 248 -8.48 -6.77 -16.01
CA LEU A 248 -8.68 -6.12 -17.32
C LEU A 248 -7.53 -5.20 -17.72
N GLN A 249 -7.03 -4.37 -16.79
CA GLN A 249 -5.93 -3.43 -17.06
C GLN A 249 -4.64 -4.17 -17.43
N ASN A 250 -4.29 -5.23 -16.70
CA ASN A 250 -3.04 -5.96 -16.97
C ASN A 250 -3.12 -6.78 -18.25
N VAL A 251 -4.28 -7.35 -18.57
CA VAL A 251 -4.50 -8.05 -19.85
C VAL A 251 -4.37 -7.08 -21.02
N ALA A 252 -5.04 -5.91 -20.95
CA ALA A 252 -4.93 -4.87 -21.97
C ALA A 252 -3.47 -4.42 -22.19
N MET A 253 -2.75 -4.12 -21.10
CA MET A 253 -1.34 -3.73 -21.18
C MET A 253 -0.43 -4.83 -21.73
N ALA A 254 -0.72 -6.10 -21.43
CA ALA A 254 0.07 -7.23 -21.93
C ALA A 254 -0.13 -7.44 -23.45
N HIS A 255 -1.37 -7.36 -23.95
CA HIS A 255 -1.66 -7.41 -25.39
C HIS A 255 -1.03 -6.23 -26.14
N GLU A 256 -1.11 -5.03 -25.58
CA GLU A 256 -0.47 -3.84 -26.15
C GLU A 256 1.05 -4.02 -26.29
N LEU A 257 1.72 -4.63 -25.30
CA LEU A 257 3.16 -4.95 -25.36
C LEU A 257 3.49 -6.03 -26.40
N LEU A 258 2.58 -6.97 -26.66
CA LEU A 258 2.72 -7.94 -27.74
C LEU A 258 2.40 -7.35 -29.13
N GLY A 259 1.70 -6.22 -29.17
CA GLY A 259 1.18 -5.65 -30.40
C GLY A 259 0.03 -6.47 -31.00
N ASP A 260 -0.71 -7.22 -30.17
CA ASP A 260 -1.82 -8.07 -30.60
C ASP A 260 -3.17 -7.62 -29.99
N ASN A 261 -4.26 -8.16 -30.53
CA ASN A 261 -5.63 -7.96 -30.05
C ASN A 261 -6.04 -6.51 -29.66
N PRO A 262 -5.82 -5.50 -30.52
CA PRO A 262 -6.15 -4.11 -30.20
C PRO A 262 -7.64 -3.86 -29.91
N SER A 263 -8.52 -4.73 -30.40
CA SER A 263 -9.95 -4.73 -30.08
C SER A 263 -10.23 -5.11 -28.61
N LEU A 264 -9.53 -6.11 -28.06
CA LEU A 264 -9.64 -6.48 -26.64
C LEU A 264 -9.10 -5.35 -25.76
N VAL A 265 -7.95 -4.78 -26.12
CA VAL A 265 -7.38 -3.61 -25.44
C VAL A 265 -8.42 -2.48 -25.34
N SER A 266 -9.01 -2.11 -26.48
CA SER A 266 -10.04 -1.06 -26.54
C SER A 266 -11.29 -1.41 -25.73
N GLN A 267 -11.75 -2.67 -25.78
CA GLN A 267 -12.90 -3.13 -25.01
C GLN A 267 -12.64 -2.99 -23.51
N TYR A 268 -11.53 -3.52 -23.02
CA TYR A 268 -11.19 -3.52 -21.59
C TYR A 268 -10.96 -2.11 -21.06
N ASP A 269 -10.26 -1.27 -21.83
CA ASP A 269 -10.07 0.13 -21.47
C ASP A 269 -11.40 0.90 -21.42
N SER A 270 -12.33 0.65 -22.36
CA SER A 270 -13.65 1.28 -22.34
C SER A 270 -14.49 0.91 -21.12
N ILE A 271 -14.35 -0.32 -20.62
CA ILE A 271 -15.05 -0.81 -19.43
C ILE A 271 -14.49 -0.14 -18.18
N ILE A 272 -13.16 -0.12 -18.02
CA ILE A 272 -12.53 0.53 -16.89
C ILE A 272 -12.84 2.04 -16.90
N GLN A 273 -12.72 2.70 -18.06
CA GLN A 273 -13.00 4.13 -18.19
C GLN A 273 -14.44 4.48 -17.78
N ALA A 274 -15.43 3.67 -18.13
CA ALA A 274 -16.82 3.90 -17.73
C ALA A 274 -17.00 3.94 -16.20
N ASN A 275 -16.28 3.07 -15.48
CA ASN A 275 -16.37 2.98 -14.02
C ASN A 275 -15.49 4.02 -13.32
N VAL A 276 -14.33 4.38 -13.89
CA VAL A 276 -13.55 5.56 -13.49
C VAL A 276 -14.40 6.83 -13.59
N ASN A 277 -15.11 7.01 -14.71
CA ASN A 277 -16.02 8.14 -14.89
C ASN A 277 -17.19 8.09 -13.91
N TRP A 278 -17.71 6.89 -13.61
CA TRP A 278 -18.77 6.73 -12.60
C TRP A 278 -18.31 7.23 -11.23
N TYR A 279 -17.09 6.92 -10.80
CA TYR A 279 -16.59 7.43 -9.52
C TYR A 279 -16.23 8.92 -9.57
N PHE A 280 -15.36 9.34 -10.50
CA PHE A 280 -14.76 10.68 -10.45
C PHE A 280 -15.65 11.77 -11.05
N ALA A 281 -16.39 11.50 -12.13
CA ALA A 281 -17.18 12.51 -12.83
C ALA A 281 -18.62 12.63 -12.32
N ASN A 282 -19.15 11.62 -11.61
CA ASN A 282 -20.51 11.64 -11.10
C ASN A 282 -20.54 11.83 -9.58
N ASN A 283 -21.14 12.93 -9.12
CA ASN A 283 -21.33 13.21 -7.69
C ASN A 283 -22.41 12.31 -7.04
N SER A 284 -23.11 11.47 -7.79
CA SER A 284 -24.01 10.45 -7.23
C SER A 284 -23.28 9.22 -6.69
N ALA A 285 -21.95 9.13 -6.85
CA ALA A 285 -21.13 8.01 -6.40
C ALA A 285 -20.37 8.31 -5.10
N LYS A 286 -20.29 9.58 -4.69
CA LYS A 286 -19.52 10.07 -3.55
C LYS A 286 -20.00 11.46 -3.12
N GLN A 287 -19.84 11.79 -1.85
CA GLN A 287 -19.96 13.16 -1.36
C GLN A 287 -18.63 13.90 -1.52
N VAL A 288 -18.73 15.19 -1.86
CA VAL A 288 -17.60 16.12 -1.86
C VAL A 288 -17.86 17.14 -0.75
N TYR A 289 -16.91 17.30 0.16
CA TYR A 289 -17.05 18.20 1.31
C TYR A 289 -15.72 18.89 1.63
N THR A 290 -15.76 19.90 2.50
CA THR A 290 -14.57 20.59 3.01
C THR A 290 -14.26 20.09 4.41
N THR A 291 -13.02 19.66 4.65
CA THR A 291 -12.55 19.18 5.96
C THR A 291 -12.47 20.33 6.97
N SER A 292 -12.32 20.01 8.25
CA SER A 292 -12.08 21.02 9.31
C SER A 292 -10.79 21.82 9.09
N LEU A 293 -9.86 21.29 8.29
CA LEU A 293 -8.60 21.94 7.88
C LEU A 293 -8.74 22.75 6.58
N GLY A 294 -9.94 22.83 5.99
CA GLY A 294 -10.22 23.65 4.81
C GLY A 294 -9.95 22.98 3.46
N ASN A 295 -9.58 21.69 3.43
CA ASN A 295 -9.29 20.97 2.20
C ASN A 295 -10.53 20.29 1.63
N THR A 296 -10.64 20.18 0.30
CA THR A 296 -11.67 19.33 -0.32
C THR A 296 -11.36 17.85 -0.09
N ALA A 297 -12.35 17.08 0.34
CA ALA A 297 -12.28 15.64 0.60
C ALA A 297 -13.47 14.88 0.01
N TYR A 298 -13.31 13.57 -0.19
CA TYR A 298 -14.37 12.66 -0.62
C TYR A 298 -14.82 11.74 0.50
N ASN A 299 -16.11 11.49 0.57
CA ASN A 299 -16.71 10.40 1.34
C ASN A 299 -17.50 9.54 0.34
N TRP A 300 -17.43 8.23 0.45
CA TRP A 300 -18.15 7.30 -0.42
C TRP A 300 -18.64 6.12 0.40
N GLY A 301 -19.62 5.38 -0.13
CA GLY A 301 -20.08 4.13 0.47
C GLY A 301 -19.65 2.92 -0.33
N TYR A 302 -19.96 1.73 0.21
CA TYR A 302 -19.53 0.41 -0.29
C TYR A 302 -19.67 0.19 -1.79
N ASN A 303 -20.66 0.81 -2.41
CA ASN A 303 -20.92 0.69 -3.84
C ASN A 303 -21.39 2.04 -4.42
N PRO A 304 -21.51 2.15 -5.76
CA PRO A 304 -21.85 3.42 -6.41
C PRO A 304 -23.23 3.99 -6.12
N THR A 305 -24.10 3.28 -5.38
CA THR A 305 -25.43 3.78 -4.97
C THR A 305 -25.43 4.29 -3.53
N LEU A 306 -24.32 4.18 -2.80
CA LEU A 306 -24.16 4.66 -1.44
C LEU A 306 -23.14 5.80 -1.40
N LEU A 307 -23.53 6.93 -0.84
CA LEU A 307 -22.75 8.17 -0.89
C LEU A 307 -21.72 8.31 0.23
N SER A 308 -21.80 7.51 1.29
CA SER A 308 -20.92 7.65 2.46
C SER A 308 -20.78 6.37 3.28
N GLY A 309 -19.73 6.32 4.11
CA GLY A 309 -19.58 5.33 5.17
C GLY A 309 -18.86 4.04 4.79
N GLU A 310 -18.04 4.06 3.72
CA GLU A 310 -17.08 3.01 3.40
C GLU A 310 -16.20 2.70 4.61
N ASP A 311 -15.99 1.41 4.88
CA ASP A 311 -15.12 0.99 5.96
C ASP A 311 -13.64 1.06 5.56
N ASN A 312 -12.77 1.23 6.55
CA ASN A 312 -11.33 1.36 6.38
C ASN A 312 -10.72 0.15 5.63
N SER A 313 -11.29 -1.05 5.79
CA SER A 313 -10.79 -2.26 5.13
C SER A 313 -11.03 -2.23 3.62
N HIS A 314 -12.28 -2.02 3.20
CA HIS A 314 -12.66 -1.92 1.79
C HIS A 314 -12.13 -0.64 1.15
N GLY A 315 -12.20 0.49 1.85
CA GLY A 315 -11.68 1.77 1.39
C GLY A 315 -10.18 1.72 1.05
N SER A 316 -9.39 0.94 1.81
CA SER A 316 -7.98 0.69 1.47
C SER A 316 -7.81 -0.04 0.12
N LEU A 317 -8.72 -0.95 -0.23
CA LEU A 317 -8.68 -1.70 -1.49
C LEU A 317 -9.13 -0.82 -2.66
N ASP A 318 -10.15 0.02 -2.44
CA ASP A 318 -10.62 1.01 -3.40
C ASP A 318 -9.48 1.94 -3.80
N VAL A 319 -8.81 2.51 -2.78
CA VAL A 319 -7.66 3.41 -2.94
C VAL A 319 -6.55 2.73 -3.73
N ALA A 320 -6.18 1.49 -3.37
CA ALA A 320 -5.15 0.75 -4.10
C ALA A 320 -5.54 0.54 -5.58
N GLY A 321 -6.81 0.24 -5.86
CA GLY A 321 -7.31 0.08 -7.22
C GLY A 321 -7.31 1.37 -8.05
N PHE A 322 -7.89 2.45 -7.52
CA PHE A 322 -7.87 3.76 -8.19
C PHE A 322 -6.44 4.25 -8.42
N TYR A 323 -5.54 4.00 -7.46
CA TYR A 323 -4.16 4.40 -7.60
C TYR A 323 -3.41 3.60 -8.67
N ARG A 324 -3.65 2.29 -8.79
CA ARG A 324 -3.12 1.46 -9.90
C ARG A 324 -3.61 1.95 -11.27
N GLN A 325 -4.87 2.37 -11.36
CA GLN A 325 -5.44 2.96 -12.58
C GLN A 325 -4.79 4.30 -12.91
N PHE A 326 -4.57 5.16 -11.91
CA PHE A 326 -3.84 6.42 -12.06
C PHE A 326 -2.41 6.21 -12.57
N LEU A 327 -1.65 5.31 -11.94
CA LEU A 327 -0.27 5.03 -12.35
C LEU A 327 -0.15 4.48 -13.77
N SER A 328 -1.19 3.83 -14.29
CA SER A 328 -1.19 3.33 -15.66
C SER A 328 -1.17 4.44 -16.71
N GLY A 329 -1.68 5.64 -16.37
CA GLY A 329 -1.90 6.73 -17.31
C GLY A 329 -3.02 6.49 -18.34
N ARG A 330 -3.67 5.32 -18.36
CA ARG A 330 -4.62 4.91 -19.41
C ARG A 330 -5.98 5.61 -19.31
N TYR A 331 -6.41 5.96 -18.10
CA TYR A 331 -7.82 6.30 -17.83
C TYR A 331 -8.08 7.78 -17.49
N GLY A 332 -7.11 8.66 -17.74
CA GLY A 332 -7.25 10.10 -17.53
C GLY A 332 -7.47 10.55 -16.08
N ILE A 333 -7.22 9.67 -15.09
CA ILE A 333 -7.25 10.05 -13.68
C ILE A 333 -6.12 11.04 -13.44
N THR A 334 -6.44 12.18 -12.85
CA THR A 334 -5.45 13.22 -12.51
C THR A 334 -5.08 13.18 -11.03
N ALA A 335 -3.89 13.70 -10.69
CA ALA A 335 -3.50 13.88 -9.28
C ALA A 335 -4.51 14.76 -8.51
N ALA A 336 -5.10 15.76 -9.18
CA ALA A 336 -6.12 16.63 -8.60
C ALA A 336 -7.42 15.88 -8.25
N GLN A 337 -7.81 14.87 -9.04
CA GLN A 337 -8.98 14.03 -8.74
C GLN A 337 -8.71 13.04 -7.59
N LEU A 338 -7.47 12.59 -7.40
CA LEU A 338 -7.12 11.71 -6.28
C LEU A 338 -6.81 12.47 -4.98
N LYS A 339 -6.38 13.74 -5.07
CA LYS A 339 -6.01 14.54 -3.90
C LYS A 339 -7.12 14.60 -2.83
N PRO A 340 -8.43 14.70 -3.15
CA PRO A 340 -9.49 14.64 -2.14
C PRO A 340 -9.58 13.32 -1.37
N ILE A 341 -9.18 12.19 -1.97
CA ILE A 341 -9.08 10.91 -1.24
C ILE A 341 -7.90 10.96 -0.26
N ALA A 342 -6.77 11.52 -0.69
CA ALA A 342 -5.62 11.75 0.19
C ALA A 342 -5.95 12.71 1.35
N ASN A 343 -6.68 13.79 1.06
CA ASN A 343 -7.14 14.74 2.08
C ASN A 343 -8.12 14.10 3.06
N MET A 344 -9.04 13.26 2.60
CA MET A 344 -9.91 12.49 3.49
C MET A 344 -9.06 11.67 4.47
N TYR A 345 -8.10 10.89 3.97
CA TYR A 345 -7.31 10.04 4.86
C TYR A 345 -6.49 10.86 5.86
N ALA A 346 -5.84 11.93 5.38
CA ALA A 346 -4.99 12.80 6.19
C ALA A 346 -5.73 13.61 7.25
N ASP A 347 -6.84 14.24 6.85
CA ASP A 347 -7.49 15.26 7.67
C ASP A 347 -8.61 14.67 8.53
N VAL A 348 -9.09 13.47 8.18
CA VAL A 348 -10.28 12.86 8.79
C VAL A 348 -9.97 11.50 9.41
N MET A 349 -9.34 10.58 8.67
CA MET A 349 -9.07 9.24 9.21
C MET A 349 -7.86 9.21 10.15
N MET A 350 -6.83 10.02 9.92
CA MET A 350 -5.66 10.13 10.80
C MET A 350 -5.98 11.01 12.02
N ARG A 351 -6.43 10.40 13.11
CA ARG A 351 -6.82 11.11 14.35
C ARG A 351 -5.63 11.38 15.27
N GLY A 352 -4.57 10.59 15.14
CA GLY A 352 -3.35 10.73 15.93
C GLY A 352 -2.28 9.70 15.57
N PRO A 353 -1.14 9.69 16.27
CA PRO A 353 -0.14 8.64 16.12
C PRO A 353 -0.75 7.26 16.41
N ASN A 354 -0.66 6.34 15.46
CA ASN A 354 -1.23 5.00 15.56
C ASN A 354 -2.73 4.98 15.90
N ASP A 355 -3.50 5.97 15.45
CA ASP A 355 -4.96 6.00 15.58
C ASP A 355 -5.60 6.40 14.25
N PHE A 356 -6.09 5.39 13.53
CA PHE A 356 -6.73 5.53 12.24
C PHE A 356 -8.19 5.11 12.35
N ALA A 357 -9.10 5.99 11.93
CA ALA A 357 -10.54 5.76 12.00
C ALA A 357 -10.98 4.50 11.25
N GLY A 358 -12.06 3.91 11.73
CA GLY A 358 -12.66 2.71 11.17
C GLY A 358 -13.43 2.92 9.85
N LYS A 359 -13.78 4.15 9.52
CA LYS A 359 -14.50 4.53 8.30
C LYS A 359 -13.94 5.79 7.66
N VAL A 360 -14.20 5.97 6.37
CA VAL A 360 -13.74 7.13 5.58
C VAL A 360 -14.34 8.47 6.03
N ASP A 361 -15.40 8.44 6.83
CA ASP A 361 -16.01 9.63 7.43
C ASP A 361 -15.43 10.01 8.81
N GLY A 362 -14.42 9.27 9.28
CA GLY A 362 -13.76 9.50 10.56
C GLY A 362 -14.41 8.81 11.76
N THR A 363 -15.53 8.10 11.55
CA THR A 363 -16.21 7.33 12.60
C THR A 363 -15.67 5.91 12.74
N ASP A 364 -16.00 5.28 13.87
CA ASP A 364 -15.63 3.90 14.17
C ASP A 364 -16.88 3.01 14.22
N GLY A 365 -16.68 1.74 13.87
CA GLY A 365 -17.65 0.66 14.01
C GLY A 365 -16.97 -0.62 14.51
N SER A 366 -17.50 -1.77 14.11
CA SER A 366 -16.95 -3.09 14.44
C SER A 366 -16.48 -3.83 13.18
N GLY A 367 -15.70 -4.90 13.37
CA GLY A 367 -15.18 -5.72 12.27
C GLY A 367 -14.33 -4.90 11.30
N ASN A 368 -14.70 -4.88 10.03
CA ASN A 368 -14.00 -4.13 8.98
C ASN A 368 -14.02 -2.61 9.21
N SER A 369 -14.99 -2.12 9.99
CA SER A 369 -15.10 -0.72 10.40
C SER A 369 -14.46 -0.42 11.76
N ALA A 370 -13.70 -1.32 12.37
CA ALA A 370 -12.98 -1.02 13.61
C ALA A 370 -11.77 -0.09 13.32
N PRO A 371 -11.42 0.82 14.25
CA PRO A 371 -10.21 1.63 14.12
C PRO A 371 -8.95 0.75 14.11
N THR A 372 -7.88 1.22 13.48
CA THR A 372 -6.60 0.51 13.41
C THR A 372 -5.48 1.33 14.03
N THR A 373 -4.44 0.64 14.50
CA THR A 373 -3.20 1.25 15.00
C THR A 373 -2.08 1.32 13.96
N TYR A 374 -2.39 0.89 12.75
CA TYR A 374 -1.49 0.76 11.62
C TYR A 374 -2.22 1.27 10.39
N ALA A 375 -1.47 1.74 9.39
CA ALA A 375 -2.06 2.11 8.13
C ALA A 375 -2.42 0.83 7.37
N ARG A 376 -3.61 0.80 6.78
CA ARG A 376 -3.89 -0.25 5.81
C ARG A 376 -3.08 0.06 4.56
N SER A 377 -2.36 -0.94 4.05
CA SER A 377 -1.25 -0.74 3.12
C SER A 377 -1.66 -0.08 1.80
N GLY A 378 -2.93 -0.18 1.39
CA GLY A 378 -3.43 0.56 0.23
C GLY A 378 -3.37 2.09 0.37
N TYR A 379 -3.49 2.63 1.59
CA TYR A 379 -3.36 4.07 1.84
C TYR A 379 -1.92 4.59 1.73
N LEU A 380 -0.91 3.72 1.77
CA LEU A 380 0.50 4.12 1.56
C LEU A 380 0.70 4.76 0.18
N PHE A 381 -0.12 4.41 -0.82
CA PHE A 381 -0.08 5.04 -2.14
C PHE A 381 -0.44 6.54 -2.12
N LEU A 382 -1.26 6.99 -1.15
CA LEU A 382 -1.67 8.39 -1.06
C LEU A 382 -0.56 9.31 -0.56
N THR A 383 0.49 8.76 0.05
CA THR A 383 1.62 9.53 0.62
C THR A 383 2.40 10.33 -0.42
N VAL A 384 2.33 9.97 -1.71
CA VAL A 384 2.95 10.79 -2.76
C VAL A 384 2.09 11.98 -3.18
N LEU A 385 0.77 11.92 -2.91
CA LEU A 385 -0.17 13.02 -3.14
C LEU A 385 -0.23 13.94 -1.91
N ARG A 386 0.01 13.41 -0.72
CA ARG A 386 0.12 14.14 0.55
C ARG A 386 1.43 13.75 1.26
N PRO A 387 2.56 14.38 0.86
CA PRO A 387 3.88 14.07 1.40
C PRO A 387 3.99 14.16 2.92
N ASP A 388 3.20 15.06 3.52
CA ASP A 388 3.11 15.31 4.95
C ASP A 388 2.60 14.13 5.78
N MET A 389 1.95 13.15 5.15
CA MET A 389 1.48 11.95 5.84
C MET A 389 2.53 10.85 5.89
N TYR A 390 3.57 10.93 5.04
CA TYR A 390 4.44 9.80 4.75
C TYR A 390 5.09 9.21 6.00
N TYR A 391 5.79 10.05 6.78
CA TYR A 391 6.48 9.55 7.97
C TYR A 391 5.50 9.07 9.05
N ALA A 392 4.31 9.66 9.16
CA ALA A 392 3.30 9.18 10.09
C ALA A 392 2.84 7.75 9.76
N LEU A 393 2.57 7.46 8.48
CA LEU A 393 2.19 6.12 8.03
C LEU A 393 3.37 5.15 8.09
N ALA A 394 4.55 5.57 7.61
CA ALA A 394 5.75 4.74 7.62
C ALA A 394 6.13 4.32 9.04
N ASN A 395 6.09 5.23 10.02
CA ASN A 395 6.36 4.91 11.42
C ASN A 395 5.30 3.95 12.01
N ALA A 396 4.02 4.15 11.71
CA ALA A 396 2.94 3.28 12.21
C ALA A 396 3.07 1.83 11.70
N ASP A 397 3.62 1.67 10.50
CA ASP A 397 3.74 0.38 9.83
C ASP A 397 5.13 -0.25 9.93
N LEU A 398 6.15 0.49 10.39
CA LEU A 398 7.54 0.06 10.36
C LEU A 398 7.76 -1.29 11.06
N SER A 399 7.16 -1.49 12.24
CA SER A 399 7.30 -2.74 13.00
C SER A 399 6.63 -3.94 12.32
N ARG A 400 5.69 -3.70 11.40
CA ARG A 400 4.98 -4.74 10.65
C ARG A 400 5.67 -5.06 9.32
N SER A 401 6.39 -4.08 8.77
CA SER A 401 7.06 -4.17 7.47
C SER A 401 8.04 -5.35 7.36
N GLY A 402 8.64 -5.79 8.47
CA GLY A 402 9.55 -6.93 8.47
C GLY A 402 8.90 -8.29 8.15
N THR A 403 7.58 -8.41 8.28
CA THR A 403 6.84 -9.67 8.09
C THR A 403 5.62 -9.57 7.17
N SER A 404 5.25 -8.36 6.75
CA SER A 404 4.12 -8.10 5.86
C SER A 404 4.65 -7.58 4.54
N MET A 405 4.67 -8.46 3.52
CA MET A 405 5.17 -8.13 2.19
C MET A 405 4.42 -6.97 1.55
N ASP A 406 3.13 -6.89 1.84
CA ASP A 406 2.20 -5.93 1.27
C ASP A 406 2.42 -4.52 1.85
N ILE A 407 2.75 -4.43 3.15
CA ILE A 407 3.24 -3.19 3.77
C ILE A 407 4.64 -2.86 3.25
N PHE A 408 5.56 -3.83 3.30
CA PHE A 408 6.96 -3.63 2.91
C PHE A 408 7.08 -3.08 1.49
N SER A 409 6.49 -3.77 0.51
CA SER A 409 6.62 -3.38 -0.91
C SER A 409 5.99 -2.03 -1.19
N ARG A 410 4.86 -1.71 -0.54
CA ARG A 410 4.18 -0.42 -0.74
C ARG A 410 4.92 0.72 -0.03
N LEU A 411 5.56 0.45 1.10
CA LEU A 411 6.46 1.40 1.76
C LEU A 411 7.70 1.68 0.91
N MET A 412 8.35 0.64 0.37
CA MET A 412 9.48 0.77 -0.57
C MET A 412 9.07 1.56 -1.82
N TRP A 413 7.88 1.29 -2.34
CA TRP A 413 7.31 2.03 -3.46
C TRP A 413 7.08 3.50 -3.13
N ALA A 414 6.48 3.80 -1.98
CA ALA A 414 6.21 5.18 -1.56
C ALA A 414 7.51 5.95 -1.34
N LYS A 415 8.47 5.34 -0.63
CA LYS A 415 9.83 5.84 -0.44
C LYS A 415 10.49 6.20 -1.78
N ASN A 416 10.56 5.22 -2.69
CA ASN A 416 11.23 5.39 -3.99
C ASN A 416 10.53 6.44 -4.87
N LYS A 417 9.19 6.49 -4.87
CA LYS A 417 8.44 7.49 -5.62
C LYS A 417 8.62 8.89 -5.08
N ARG A 418 8.64 9.06 -3.76
CA ARG A 418 8.98 10.34 -3.14
C ARG A 418 10.38 10.80 -3.54
N TYR A 419 11.36 9.90 -3.51
CA TYR A 419 12.72 10.20 -3.95
C TYR A 419 12.78 10.63 -5.43
N GLN A 420 12.09 9.92 -6.32
CA GLN A 420 11.97 10.28 -7.74
C GLN A 420 11.31 11.66 -7.93
N ASN A 421 10.42 12.06 -7.03
CA ASN A 421 9.76 13.37 -7.01
C ASN A 421 10.58 14.45 -6.25
N GLY A 422 11.88 14.24 -6.03
CA GLY A 422 12.78 15.20 -5.38
C GLY A 422 12.96 15.01 -3.87
N GLY A 423 12.13 14.17 -3.24
CA GLY A 423 12.22 13.80 -1.82
C GLY A 423 11.99 14.94 -0.83
N ASN A 424 12.13 14.65 0.47
CA ASN A 424 12.24 15.68 1.50
C ASN A 424 13.62 16.35 1.38
N LEU A 425 13.65 17.58 0.88
CA LEU A 425 14.88 18.34 0.66
C LEU A 425 15.65 18.62 1.95
N ALA A 426 14.97 18.58 3.10
CA ALA A 426 15.57 18.76 4.41
C ALA A 426 16.15 17.47 5.00
N SER A 427 15.88 16.29 4.43
CA SER A 427 16.38 15.01 4.95
C SER A 427 17.91 14.91 4.80
N GLY A 428 18.58 14.47 5.87
CA GLY A 428 20.03 14.29 5.93
C GLY A 428 20.85 15.58 5.71
N LYS A 429 20.31 16.73 6.13
CA LYS A 429 20.94 18.05 5.97
C LYS A 429 21.54 18.57 7.27
N THR A 430 22.14 19.75 7.23
CA THR A 430 22.67 20.40 8.43
C THR A 430 21.58 21.27 9.06
N TYR A 431 21.38 21.11 10.36
CA TYR A 431 20.31 21.78 11.10
C TYR A 431 20.88 22.71 12.15
N SER A 432 20.23 23.85 12.35
CA SER A 432 20.57 24.79 13.42
C SER A 432 19.31 25.41 14.01
N ALA A 433 19.40 25.89 15.23
CA ALA A 433 18.32 26.60 15.89
C ALA A 433 18.89 27.77 16.70
N SER A 434 18.04 28.74 17.04
CA SER A 434 18.38 29.85 17.91
C SER A 434 18.85 29.40 19.30
N SER A 435 18.27 28.31 19.79
CA SER A 435 18.54 27.72 21.09
C SER A 435 18.04 26.27 21.15
N SER A 436 18.42 25.55 22.20
CA SER A 436 17.91 24.21 22.50
C SER A 436 17.73 24.05 24.01
N TRP A 437 16.65 23.40 24.44
CA TRP A 437 16.42 23.06 25.85
C TRP A 437 17.53 22.18 26.43
N SER A 438 17.95 21.17 25.66
CA SER A 438 19.11 20.32 25.94
C SER A 438 19.52 19.59 24.65
N SER A 439 20.59 18.81 24.69
CA SER A 439 21.01 17.96 23.57
C SER A 439 19.96 16.94 23.15
N SER A 440 19.03 16.54 24.02
CA SER A 440 17.93 15.63 23.65
C SER A 440 16.82 16.30 22.83
N TYR A 441 16.84 17.64 22.70
CA TYR A 441 15.86 18.47 22.01
C TYR A 441 16.54 19.41 21.00
N ASP A 442 17.66 18.97 20.41
CA ASP A 442 18.39 19.73 19.40
C ASP A 442 17.58 19.91 18.09
N ALA A 443 18.09 20.74 17.17
CA ALA A 443 17.41 21.06 15.92
C ALA A 443 17.14 19.83 15.04
N GLY A 444 18.02 18.83 15.05
CA GLY A 444 17.88 17.63 14.24
C GLY A 444 16.66 16.79 14.60
N LYS A 445 16.15 16.93 15.83
CA LYS A 445 14.91 16.27 16.28
C LYS A 445 13.63 16.75 15.59
N ALA A 446 13.71 17.81 14.79
CA ALA A 446 12.60 18.25 13.95
C ALA A 446 12.80 17.87 12.48
N PHE A 447 13.81 17.06 12.13
CA PHE A 447 14.10 16.67 10.75
C PHE A 447 14.50 15.18 10.65
N ASP A 448 14.22 14.39 11.69
CA ASP A 448 14.63 12.99 11.78
C ASP A 448 13.55 12.00 11.30
N GLY A 449 12.41 12.50 10.80
CA GLY A 449 11.30 11.69 10.34
C GLY A 449 10.56 10.98 11.47
N ASN A 450 10.92 11.24 12.73
CA ASN A 450 10.28 10.65 13.89
C ASN A 450 9.37 11.69 14.56
N VAL A 451 8.08 11.58 14.25
CA VAL A 451 7.02 12.48 14.75
C VAL A 451 6.81 12.45 16.27
N SER A 452 7.54 11.62 17.01
CA SER A 452 7.57 11.59 18.48
C SER A 452 8.76 12.34 19.10
N SER A 453 9.85 12.56 18.36
CA SER A 453 10.91 13.49 18.75
C SER A 453 10.44 14.93 18.56
N ARG A 454 11.17 15.87 19.17
CA ARG A 454 10.95 17.31 18.95
C ARG A 454 12.20 18.13 19.21
N TRP A 455 12.39 19.19 18.45
CA TRP A 455 13.19 20.32 18.89
C TRP A 455 12.42 21.12 19.95
N SER A 456 13.12 21.73 20.90
CA SER A 456 12.55 22.67 21.87
C SER A 456 13.52 23.81 22.11
N ALA A 457 13.03 25.05 22.09
CA ALA A 457 13.84 26.20 22.47
C ALA A 457 14.28 26.12 23.95
N SER A 458 15.30 26.90 24.32
CA SER A 458 15.79 26.99 25.69
C SER A 458 14.72 27.47 26.67
N SER A 459 14.85 27.08 27.93
CA SER A 459 13.91 27.44 29.00
C SER A 459 13.65 28.96 29.04
N GLY A 460 12.37 29.33 29.16
CA GLY A 460 11.91 30.72 29.20
C GLY A 460 11.94 31.47 27.87
N SER A 461 12.40 30.85 26.77
CA SER A 461 12.50 31.52 25.46
C SER A 461 11.19 31.43 24.69
N THR A 462 10.42 32.51 24.64
CA THR A 462 9.07 32.53 24.04
C THR A 462 8.92 33.37 22.78
N SER A 463 9.97 34.09 22.37
CA SER A 463 9.95 34.94 21.18
C SER A 463 11.30 34.92 20.45
N ASN A 464 11.28 35.34 19.18
CA ASN A 464 12.45 35.42 18.30
C ASN A 464 13.25 34.11 18.22
N GLN A 465 12.56 32.98 18.31
CA GLN A 465 13.17 31.67 18.16
C GLN A 465 13.11 31.22 16.71
N TRP A 466 14.05 30.39 16.29
CA TRP A 466 14.05 29.85 14.94
C TRP A 466 14.70 28.48 14.88
N ILE A 467 14.30 27.73 13.87
CA ILE A 467 14.89 26.45 13.49
C ILE A 467 15.08 26.44 11.97
N SER A 468 16.27 26.06 11.52
CA SER A 468 16.72 26.20 10.15
C SER A 468 17.38 24.94 9.63
N VAL A 469 17.22 24.72 8.33
CA VAL A 469 17.97 23.73 7.56
C VAL A 469 18.85 24.43 6.52
N ASP A 470 20.11 23.98 6.44
CA ASP A 470 21.05 24.28 5.36
C ASP A 470 21.08 23.12 4.37
N PHE A 471 20.63 23.35 3.13
CA PHE A 471 20.64 22.33 2.09
C PHE A 471 22.05 22.01 1.55
N GLY A 472 23.07 22.80 1.92
CA GLY A 472 24.45 22.73 1.43
C GLY A 472 24.66 23.43 0.08
N SER A 473 23.61 23.56 -0.72
CA SER A 473 23.58 24.30 -1.98
C SER A 473 22.21 24.94 -2.18
N THR A 474 22.07 25.92 -3.06
CA THR A 474 20.76 26.45 -3.44
C THR A 474 19.83 25.33 -3.95
N LYS A 475 18.60 25.30 -3.43
CA LYS A 475 17.51 24.41 -3.85
C LYS A 475 16.28 25.22 -4.23
N SER A 476 15.48 24.66 -5.14
CA SER A 476 14.17 25.18 -5.48
C SER A 476 13.12 24.47 -4.62
N PHE A 477 12.25 25.21 -3.93
CA PHE A 477 11.21 24.64 -3.07
C PHE A 477 9.99 25.57 -2.97
N ASN A 478 8.82 25.01 -2.71
CA ASN A 478 7.53 25.73 -2.72
C ASN A 478 6.51 25.20 -1.71
N GLN A 479 6.90 24.24 -0.88
CA GLN A 479 6.05 23.68 0.16
C GLN A 479 6.89 23.34 1.40
N VAL A 480 6.36 23.64 2.58
CA VAL A 480 6.91 23.21 3.87
C VAL A 480 5.79 22.56 4.68
N PHE A 481 6.05 21.38 5.22
CA PHE A 481 5.20 20.77 6.23
C PHE A 481 5.82 20.95 7.61
N ILE A 482 4.99 21.25 8.61
CA ILE A 482 5.43 21.44 10.00
C ILE A 482 4.47 20.74 10.95
N LYS A 483 5.02 20.06 11.95
CA LYS A 483 4.27 19.39 13.01
C LYS A 483 4.62 19.94 14.39
N GLU A 484 3.59 20.32 15.15
CA GLU A 484 3.66 20.77 16.54
C GLU A 484 2.57 20.05 17.35
N SER A 485 2.71 18.73 17.49
CA SER A 485 1.67 17.89 18.09
C SER A 485 1.85 17.64 19.59
N THR A 486 3.09 17.63 20.11
CA THR A 486 3.30 17.31 21.54
C THR A 486 2.82 18.44 22.44
N TYR A 487 3.12 19.69 22.08
CA TYR A 487 2.64 20.89 22.77
C TYR A 487 2.40 22.00 21.75
N THR A 488 1.15 22.43 21.58
CA THR A 488 0.78 23.53 20.69
C THR A 488 1.04 24.87 21.37
N ARG A 489 2.25 25.42 21.19
CA ARG A 489 2.73 26.61 21.91
C ARG A 489 2.97 27.79 21.00
N ILE A 490 3.26 27.58 19.72
CA ILE A 490 3.48 28.65 18.74
C ILE A 490 2.19 29.46 18.57
N THR A 491 2.30 30.78 18.73
CA THR A 491 1.18 31.73 18.58
C THR A 491 1.39 32.72 17.44
N SER A 492 2.61 32.83 16.92
CA SER A 492 2.90 33.53 15.68
C SER A 492 4.20 33.00 15.05
N TYR A 493 4.19 32.82 13.73
CA TYR A 493 5.36 32.39 12.96
C TYR A 493 5.34 32.92 11.52
N LYS A 494 6.45 32.73 10.82
CA LYS A 494 6.59 32.89 9.37
C LYS A 494 7.71 31.98 8.85
N LEU A 495 7.73 31.70 7.55
CA LEU A 495 8.89 31.07 6.91
C LEU A 495 9.82 32.14 6.34
N GLN A 496 11.12 31.90 6.45
CA GLN A 496 12.15 32.77 5.87
C GLN A 496 13.16 31.94 5.08
N SER A 497 13.77 32.55 4.07
CA SER A 497 14.81 31.92 3.25
C SER A 497 16.09 32.77 3.22
N SER A 498 17.23 32.13 2.93
CA SER A 498 18.52 32.80 2.82
C SER A 498 19.47 32.05 1.86
N ASN A 499 20.43 32.77 1.28
CA ASN A 499 21.53 32.19 0.50
C ASN A 499 22.87 32.17 1.26
N ASP A 500 23.04 33.01 2.28
CA ASP A 500 24.28 33.17 3.05
C ASP A 500 24.20 32.56 4.45
N GLY A 501 23.00 32.26 4.94
CA GLY A 501 22.76 31.73 6.29
C GLY A 501 22.77 32.81 7.38
N THR A 502 22.92 34.09 7.02
CA THR A 502 22.99 35.22 7.96
C THR A 502 21.86 36.22 7.74
N THR A 503 21.57 36.56 6.48
CA THR A 503 20.50 37.48 6.11
C THR A 503 19.31 36.68 5.60
N PHE A 504 18.21 36.74 6.34
CA PHE A 504 16.97 36.02 6.03
C PHE A 504 15.88 36.97 5.53
N THR A 505 15.16 36.54 4.50
CA THR A 505 14.02 37.25 3.92
C THR A 505 12.74 36.46 4.13
N ASP A 506 11.67 37.15 4.52
CA ASP A 506 10.33 36.56 4.68
C ASP A 506 9.84 35.96 3.35
N ILE A 507 9.34 34.73 3.40
CA ILE A 507 8.64 34.12 2.28
C ILE A 507 7.19 34.62 2.32
N ALA A 508 6.77 35.34 1.28
CA ALA A 508 5.46 35.96 1.21
C ALA A 508 4.32 34.93 1.39
N GLY A 509 3.29 35.30 2.15
CA GLY A 509 2.10 34.46 2.38
C GLY A 509 2.26 33.36 3.43
N THR A 510 3.41 33.26 4.11
CA THR A 510 3.69 32.15 5.06
C THR A 510 3.49 32.51 6.54
N SER A 511 3.07 33.74 6.84
CA SER A 511 2.78 34.16 8.22
C SER A 511 1.55 33.44 8.77
N GLY A 512 1.61 32.99 10.02
CA GLY A 512 0.51 32.30 10.68
C GLY A 512 0.55 32.44 12.20
N THR A 513 -0.46 31.88 12.86
CA THR A 513 -0.62 31.94 14.32
C THR A 513 -0.31 30.60 14.99
N SER A 514 -1.04 29.54 14.67
CA SER A 514 -0.82 28.18 15.21
C SER A 514 -0.33 27.21 14.15
N ILE A 515 0.40 26.16 14.54
CA ILE A 515 0.80 25.06 13.66
C ILE A 515 -0.12 23.85 13.89
N GLY A 516 -0.13 23.33 15.13
CA GLY A 516 -0.98 22.19 15.49
C GLY A 516 -0.41 20.83 15.06
N ALA A 517 -1.28 19.82 14.99
CA ALA A 517 -0.89 18.41 14.75
C ALA A 517 -0.27 18.14 13.37
N GLY A 518 -0.31 19.11 12.46
CA GLY A 518 0.29 19.08 11.14
C GLY A 518 -0.19 20.26 10.30
N LYS A 519 0.73 20.94 9.62
CA LYS A 519 0.41 22.08 8.77
C LYS A 519 1.29 22.08 7.53
N THR A 520 0.65 22.01 6.37
CA THR A 520 1.28 22.22 5.06
C THR A 520 1.12 23.68 4.66
N ILE A 521 2.21 24.32 4.27
CA ILE A 521 2.28 25.70 3.83
C ILE A 521 2.82 25.72 2.41
N ASP A 522 1.95 26.03 1.45
CA ASP A 522 2.29 26.24 0.04
C ASP A 522 2.61 27.71 -0.23
N PHE A 523 3.57 27.97 -1.10
CA PHE A 523 3.98 29.32 -1.49
C PHE A 523 4.60 29.34 -2.89
N ASN A 524 4.85 30.53 -3.44
CA ASN A 524 5.54 30.67 -4.71
C ASN A 524 6.96 30.11 -4.63
N THR A 525 7.43 29.46 -5.70
CA THR A 525 8.75 28.81 -5.69
C THR A 525 9.87 29.77 -5.31
N VAL A 526 10.64 29.38 -4.29
CA VAL A 526 11.84 30.08 -3.81
C VAL A 526 13.08 29.29 -4.22
N ASN A 527 14.15 30.01 -4.57
CA ASN A 527 15.48 29.44 -4.79
C ASN A 527 16.41 29.95 -3.69
N ALA A 528 16.73 29.10 -2.72
CA ALA A 528 17.56 29.46 -1.58
C ALA A 528 18.36 28.27 -1.05
N ARG A 529 19.48 28.54 -0.34
CA ARG A 529 20.28 27.50 0.33
C ARG A 529 19.73 27.14 1.72
N TYR A 530 19.10 28.10 2.40
CA TYR A 530 18.55 27.93 3.72
C TYR A 530 17.04 28.24 3.72
N VAL A 531 16.31 27.50 4.54
CA VAL A 531 14.96 27.87 4.98
C VAL A 531 14.91 27.75 6.50
N ARG A 532 14.12 28.62 7.14
CA ARG A 532 13.86 28.53 8.57
C ARG A 532 12.40 28.82 8.89
N LEU A 533 11.89 28.13 9.91
CA LEU A 533 10.70 28.55 10.64
C LEU A 533 11.14 29.63 11.65
N TYR A 534 10.64 30.84 11.47
CA TYR A 534 10.87 31.95 12.39
C TYR A 534 9.64 32.13 13.28
N ILE A 535 9.81 31.91 14.57
CA ILE A 535 8.77 31.93 15.59
C ILE A 535 8.85 33.28 16.30
N THR A 536 7.94 34.17 15.93
CA THR A 536 7.84 35.52 16.49
C THR A 536 7.33 35.49 17.92
N SER A 537 6.36 34.62 18.23
CA SER A 537 5.84 34.44 19.58
C SER A 537 5.30 33.04 19.83
N ALA A 538 5.36 32.62 21.10
CA ALA A 538 4.77 31.39 21.61
C ALA A 538 4.25 31.63 23.05
N SER A 539 3.30 30.82 23.50
CA SER A 539 2.75 30.87 24.86
C SER A 539 3.70 30.29 25.92
N GLN A 540 4.60 29.40 25.49
CA GLN A 540 5.71 28.81 26.25
C GLN A 540 6.87 28.53 25.28
N GLU A 541 7.93 27.84 25.71
CA GLU A 541 9.07 27.53 24.82
C GLU A 541 8.56 26.79 23.59
N PRO A 542 8.74 27.35 22.37
CA PRO A 542 8.24 26.72 21.17
C PRO A 542 8.93 25.38 20.95
N THR A 543 8.18 24.48 20.33
CA THR A 543 8.64 23.14 20.03
C THR A 543 8.12 22.70 18.68
N VAL A 544 8.89 21.87 17.99
CA VAL A 544 8.53 21.39 16.66
C VAL A 544 8.92 19.93 16.58
N ASN A 545 7.95 19.08 16.27
CA ASN A 545 8.12 17.64 16.12
C ASN A 545 8.77 17.29 14.78
N GLU A 546 8.36 17.95 13.69
CA GLU A 546 8.86 17.63 12.36
C GLU A 546 8.75 18.85 11.43
N ILE A 547 9.72 19.02 10.53
CA ILE A 547 9.74 19.97 9.42
C ILE A 547 10.22 19.22 8.18
N GLU A 548 9.45 19.31 7.12
CA GLU A 548 9.78 18.73 5.82
C GLU A 548 9.70 19.80 4.74
N VAL A 549 10.60 19.75 3.75
CA VAL A 549 10.66 20.75 2.68
C VAL A 549 10.58 20.06 1.33
N TYR A 550 9.70 20.55 0.46
CA TYR A 550 9.42 19.92 -0.82
C TYR A 550 9.46 20.89 -2.00
N LYS A 551 9.75 20.31 -3.17
CA LYS A 551 9.46 20.90 -4.46
C LYS A 551 8.31 20.13 -5.11
N MET A 552 7.11 20.70 -5.00
CA MET A 552 5.91 20.18 -5.66
C MET A 552 5.86 20.71 -7.10
N ASN A 553 5.50 19.82 -8.02
CA ASN A 553 5.34 20.11 -9.45
C ASN A 553 3.95 20.64 -9.77
#